data_AF-A0A6M3K8U2-F1
#
_entry.id   AF-A0A6M3K8U2-F1
#
_cell.length_a   1.000
_cell.length_b   1.000
_cell.length_c   1.000
_cell.angle_alpha   90.00
_cell.angle_beta   90.00
_cell.angle_gamma   90.00
#
_symmetry.space_group_name_H-M   'P 1'
#
loop_
_entity.id
_entity.type
_entity.pdbx_description
1 polymer ?
#
loop_
_entity_poly.entity_id
_entity_poly.type
_entity_poly.pdbx_seq_one_letter_code
_entity_poly.pdbx_strand_id
1 'polypeptide(L)' 'MSPVKIKKVDGYRVSTPGGTKAKKTTKAKAEAQKRLLEGIDRGWKPTGKKRKVK' A
#
# COMPACT_ATOMS: atom_id res chain seq x y z
N MET A 1 -2.18 16.13 2.62
CA MET A 1 -2.39 14.84 1.94
C MET A 1 -3.02 13.86 2.90
N SER A 2 -4.13 13.20 2.53
CA SER A 2 -4.90 12.36 3.46
C SER A 2 -4.27 10.95 3.59
N PRO A 3 -4.32 10.33 4.78
CA PRO A 3 -3.53 9.14 5.11
C PRO A 3 -3.99 7.86 4.39
N VAL A 4 -3.07 6.91 4.23
CA VAL A 4 -3.36 5.55 3.76
C VAL A 4 -4.25 4.82 4.77
N LYS A 5 -5.41 4.35 4.32
CA LYS A 5 -6.40 3.66 5.17
C LYS A 5 -6.39 2.16 4.93
N ILE A 6 -6.29 1.39 6.02
CA ILE A 6 -6.56 -0.05 6.02
C ILE A 6 -7.96 -0.26 6.57
N LYS A 7 -8.81 -0.97 5.83
CA LYS A 7 -10.16 -1.38 6.30
C LYS A 7 -10.24 -2.90 6.32
N LYS A 8 -10.75 -3.47 7.41
CA LYS A 8 -11.08 -4.89 7.48
C LYS A 8 -12.35 -5.15 6.67
N VAL A 9 -12.27 -6.09 5.75
CA VAL A 9 -13.36 -6.58 4.90
C VAL A 9 -13.31 -8.11 4.96
N ASP A 10 -13.75 -8.82 3.91
CA ASP A 10 -13.40 -10.23 3.69
C ASP A 10 -11.90 -10.37 3.39
N GLY A 11 -11.05 -10.06 4.39
CA GLY A 11 -9.62 -9.77 4.29
C GLY A 11 -9.29 -8.33 4.72
N TYR A 12 -8.27 -7.73 4.10
CA TYR A 12 -7.88 -6.34 4.34
C TYR A 12 -7.84 -5.57 3.03
N ARG A 13 -8.37 -4.35 3.04
CA ARG A 13 -8.37 -3.40 1.92
C ARG A 13 -7.45 -2.23 2.22
N VAL A 14 -6.61 -1.84 1.27
CA VAL A 14 -5.71 -0.68 1.38
C VAL A 14 -6.15 0.41 0.39
N SER A 15 -6.41 1.61 0.90
CA SER A 15 -6.95 2.74 0.14
C SER A 15 -6.07 3.98 0.34
N THR A 16 -5.80 4.70 -0.74
CA THR A 16 -5.20 6.04 -0.73
C THR A 16 -6.22 7.05 -1.28
N PRO A 17 -5.98 8.37 -1.16
CA PRO A 17 -6.87 9.38 -1.75
C PRO A 17 -7.03 9.22 -3.27
N GLY A 18 -5.96 8.77 -3.94
CA GLY A 18 -5.96 8.44 -5.37
C GLY A 18 -6.55 7.06 -5.71
N GLY A 19 -7.29 6.43 -4.79
CA GLY A 19 -8.05 5.21 -5.04
C GLY A 19 -7.61 3.98 -4.25
N THR A 20 -8.19 2.84 -4.60
CA THR A 20 -7.93 1.56 -3.90
C THR A 20 -6.71 0.87 -4.50
N LYS A 21 -5.73 0.53 -3.66
CA LYS A 21 -4.49 -0.15 -4.09
C LYS A 21 -4.53 -1.66 -3.87
N ALA A 22 -5.32 -2.13 -2.91
CA ALA A 22 -5.56 -3.55 -2.70
C ALA A 22 -7.01 -3.78 -2.24
N LYS A 23 -7.73 -4.70 -2.89
CA LYS A 23 -9.14 -5.01 -2.60
C LYS A 23 -9.30 -6.08 -1.51
N LYS A 24 -8.50 -7.14 -1.56
CA LYS A 24 -8.48 -8.26 -0.61
C LYS A 24 -7.03 -8.72 -0.43
N THR A 25 -6.49 -8.53 0.77
CA THR A 25 -5.14 -9.00 1.14
C THR A 25 -5.11 -9.48 2.60
N THR A 26 -3.98 -10.05 3.04
CA THR A 26 -3.78 -10.44 4.44
C THR A 26 -3.36 -9.24 5.29
N LYS A 27 -3.53 -9.33 6.62
CA LYS A 27 -3.17 -8.25 7.55
C LYS A 27 -1.71 -7.81 7.36
N ALA A 28 -0.80 -8.77 7.36
CA ALA A 28 0.63 -8.53 7.21
C ALA A 28 0.97 -7.82 5.89
N LYS A 29 0.35 -8.23 4.78
CA LYS A 29 0.55 -7.58 3.47
C LYS A 29 -0.05 -6.16 3.44
N ALA A 30 -1.20 -5.95 4.07
CA ALA A 30 -1.82 -4.61 4.16
C ALA A 30 -0.96 -3.62 4.96
N GLU A 31 -0.39 -4.07 6.08
CA GLU A 31 0.49 -3.24 6.91
C GLU A 31 1.80 -2.90 6.19
N ALA A 32 2.41 -3.87 5.52
CA ALA A 32 3.59 -3.63 4.69
C ALA A 32 3.30 -2.63 3.57
N GLN A 33 2.17 -2.79 2.88
CA GLN A 33 1.76 -1.88 1.82
C GLN A 33 1.44 -0.47 2.34
N LYS A 34 0.85 -0.36 3.54
CA LYS A 34 0.64 0.94 4.20
C LYS A 34 1.98 1.63 4.47
N ARG A 35 2.94 0.96 5.12
CA ARG A 35 4.26 1.53 5.41
C ARG A 35 5.00 1.97 4.16
N LEU A 36 4.94 1.15 3.11
CA LEU A 36 5.54 1.49 1.81
C LEU A 36 4.94 2.78 1.23
N LEU A 37 3.61 2.88 1.21
CA LEU A 37 2.91 4.05 0.67
C LEU A 37 3.13 5.31 1.51
N GLU A 38 3.15 5.18 2.84
CA GLU A 38 3.50 6.27 3.76
C GLU A 38 4.95 6.74 3.57
N GLY A 39 5.89 5.83 3.34
CA GLY A 39 7.26 6.19 3.00
C GLY A 39 7.33 7.01 1.72
N ILE A 40 6.68 6.54 0.66
CA ILE A 40 6.63 7.24 -0.63
C ILE A 40 6.02 8.64 -0.49
N ASP A 41 4.94 8.78 0.29
CA ASP A 41 4.30 10.07 0.57
C ASP A 41 5.23 11.04 1.30
N ARG A 42 6.08 10.53 2.21
CA ARG A 42 7.11 11.28 2.93
C ARG A 42 8.38 11.55 2.12
N GLY A 43 8.37 11.27 0.81
CA GLY A 43 9.51 11.53 -0.08
C GLY A 43 10.54 10.40 -0.14
N TRP A 44 10.30 9.24 0.50
CA TRP A 44 11.16 8.08 0.31
C TRP A 44 10.98 7.51 -1.10
N LYS A 45 12.07 7.51 -1.89
CA LYS A 45 12.07 6.98 -3.25
C LYS A 45 12.61 5.54 -3.24
N PRO A 46 11.83 4.53 -3.65
CA PRO A 46 12.32 3.17 -3.73
C PRO A 46 13.45 3.08 -4.77
N THR A 47 14.61 2.58 -4.36
CA THR A 47 15.82 2.45 -5.20
C THR A 47 15.98 1.06 -5.83
N GLY A 48 15.10 0.11 -5.48
CA GLY A 48 15.17 -1.26 -5.98
C GLY A 48 14.84 -1.38 -7.47
N LYS A 49 15.60 -2.21 -8.20
CA LYS A 49 15.24 -2.63 -9.56
C LYS A 49 13.82 -3.19 -9.54
N LYS A 50 12.93 -2.59 -10.35
CA LYS A 50 11.59 -3.15 -10.57
C LYS A 50 11.77 -4.58 -11.08
N ARG A 51 11.15 -5.55 -10.40
CA ARG A 51 11.09 -6.93 -10.91
C ARG A 51 10.40 -6.88 -12.28
N LYS A 52 11.14 -7.15 -13.36
CA LYS A 52 10.55 -7.39 -14.68
C LYS A 52 9.69 -8.65 -14.53
N VAL A 53 8.38 -8.48 -14.55
CA VAL A 53 7.47 -9.60 -14.73
C VAL A 53 7.58 -9.97 -16.21
N LYS A 54 8.09 -11.16 -16.49
CA LYS A 54 8.11 -11.76 -17.83
C LYS A 54 6.82 -12.54 -18.01
#